data_AF-A0A8T5SWB3-F1
#
_entry.id   AF-A0A8T5SWB3-F1
#
_cell.length_a   1.000
_cell.length_b   1.000
_cell.length_c   1.000
_cell.angle_alpha   90.00
_cell.angle_beta   90.00
_cell.angle_gamma   90.00
#
_symmetry.space_group_name_H-M   'P 1'
#
loop_
_entity.id
_entity.type
_entity.pdbx_description
1 polymer ?
#
loop_
_entity_poly.entity_id
_entity_poly.type
_entity_poly.pdbx_seq_one_letter_code
_entity_poly.pdbx_strand_id
1 'polypeptide(L)' 'MIEIRWHGRGGQGGVTSAELLAKAAYIDGYKGVQAFPYFGAERRGAPVKAFTRIAD' A
#
# COMPACT_ATOMS: atom_id res chain seq x y z
N MET A 1 -10.03 10.17 7.96
CA MET A 1 -9.31 8.91 7.66
C MET A 1 -9.56 8.53 6.20
N ILE A 2 -8.50 8.36 5.43
CA ILE A 2 -8.48 7.98 4.01
C ILE A 2 -7.92 6.56 3.92
N GLU A 3 -8.61 5.67 3.20
CA GLU A 3 -8.17 4.30 2.96
C GLU A 3 -8.09 4.03 1.45
N ILE A 4 -6.93 3.54 1.00
CA ILE A 4 -6.62 3.30 -0.40
C ILE A 4 -6.24 1.85 -0.57
N ARG A 5 -6.81 1.19 -1.58
CA ARG A 5 -6.49 -0.18 -1.96
C ARG A 5 -5.86 -0.21 -3.34
N TRP A 6 -4.65 -0.71 -3.40
CA TRP A 6 -3.87 -0.93 -4.60
C TRP A 6 -4.15 -2.33 -5.13
N HIS A 7 -4.41 -2.42 -6.43
CA HIS A 7 -4.62 -3.68 -7.12
C HIS A 7 -3.52 -3.87 -8.16
N GLY A 8 -2.90 -5.04 -8.18
CA GLY A 8 -1.91 -5.37 -9.19
C GLY A 8 -1.51 -6.84 -9.12
N ARG A 9 -0.42 -7.18 -9.80
CA ARG A 9 0.23 -8.50 -9.71
C ARG A 9 1.61 -8.40 -9.06
N GLY A 10 2.10 -9.51 -8.54
CA GLY A 10 3.47 -9.61 -8.03
C GLY A 10 4.49 -9.12 -9.06
N GLY A 11 5.36 -8.19 -8.66
CA GLY A 11 6.36 -7.56 -9.54
C GLY A 11 5.91 -6.27 -10.24
N GLN A 12 4.63 -5.86 -10.14
CA GLN A 12 4.13 -4.63 -10.79
C GLN A 12 4.17 -3.37 -9.90
N GLY A 13 4.83 -3.44 -8.74
CA GLY A 13 5.06 -2.27 -7.89
C GLY A 13 3.90 -1.85 -6.97
N GLY A 14 2.77 -2.57 -6.93
CA GLY A 14 1.61 -2.18 -6.09
C GLY A 14 1.92 -2.01 -4.60
N VAL A 15 2.81 -2.84 -4.02
CA VAL A 15 3.28 -2.70 -2.63
C VAL A 15 4.16 -1.46 -2.47
N THR A 16 5.10 -1.27 -3.41
CA THR A 16 6.01 -0.12 -3.41
C THR A 16 5.25 1.20 -3.52
N SER A 17 4.22 1.27 -4.37
CA SER A 17 3.37 2.46 -4.48
C SER A 17 2.61 2.75 -3.17
N ALA A 18 2.10 1.71 -2.50
CA ALA A 18 1.41 1.87 -1.23
C ALA A 18 2.33 2.41 -0.12
N GLU A 19 3.57 1.91 -0.05
CA GLU A 19 4.60 2.39 0.87
C GLU A 19 5.06 3.81 0.54
N LEU A 20 5.21 4.13 -0.75
CA LEU A 20 5.63 5.45 -1.21
C LEU A 20 4.60 6.51 -0.81
N LEU A 21 3.31 6.22 -1.02
CA LEU A 21 2.24 7.13 -0.61
C LEU A 21 2.19 7.32 0.90
N ALA A 22 2.37 6.26 1.68
CA ALA A 22 2.45 6.37 3.14
C ALA A 22 3.62 7.25 3.59
N LYS A 23 4.81 7.07 3.01
CA LYS A 23 5.97 7.92 3.31
C LYS A 23 5.72 9.39 2.94
N ALA A 24 5.10 9.64 1.79
CA ALA A 24 4.75 10.99 1.36
C ALA A 24 3.76 11.64 2.33
N ALA A 25 2.70 10.95 2.73
CA ALA A 25 1.72 11.46 3.70
C ALA A 25 2.35 11.74 5.07
N TYR A 26 3.25 10.88 5.53
CA TYR A 26 3.97 11.13 6.78
C TYR A 26 4.85 12.40 6.70
N ILE A 27 5.55 12.62 5.59
CA ILE A 27 6.34 13.84 5.35
C ILE A 27 5.46 15.09 5.27
N ASP A 28 4.24 14.94 4.76
CA ASP A 28 3.23 16.01 4.65
C ASP A 28 2.55 16.37 6.00
N GLY A 29 2.88 15.64 7.07
CA GLY A 29 2.48 15.98 8.45
C GLY A 29 1.34 15.13 9.03
N TYR A 30 0.83 14.13 8.29
CA TYR A 30 -0.17 13.20 8.82
C TYR A 30 0.47 12.27 9.87
N LYS A 31 -0.16 12.14 11.05
CA LYS A 31 0.38 11.32 12.14
C LYS A 31 -0.05 9.86 12.06
N GLY A 32 -1.24 9.60 11.53
CA GLY A 32 -1.83 8.27 11.45
C GLY A 32 -1.61 7.63 10.09
N VAL A 33 -0.40 7.13 9.79
CA VAL A 33 -0.10 6.54 8.48
C VAL A 33 0.30 5.06 8.59
N GLN A 34 -0.29 4.23 7.72
CA GLN A 34 0.02 2.80 7.64
C GLN A 34 0.02 2.33 6.19
N ALA A 35 1.01 1.52 5.82
CA ALA A 35 1.01 0.75 4.57
C ALA A 35 1.21 -0.73 4.88
N PHE A 36 0.44 -1.61 4.23
CA PHE A 36 0.61 -3.05 4.37
C PHE A 36 0.18 -3.80 3.11
N PRO A 37 0.91 -4.85 2.72
CA PRO A 37 0.51 -5.71 1.61
C PRO A 37 -0.42 -6.83 2.07
N TYR A 38 -1.15 -7.39 1.11
CA TYR A 38 -1.83 -8.67 1.19
C TYR A 38 -1.44 -9.51 -0.04
N PHE A 39 -0.79 -10.63 0.23
CA PHE A 39 -0.37 -11.59 -0.79
C PHE A 39 -1.35 -12.75 -0.80
N GLY A 40 -1.84 -13.12 -1.99
CA GLY A 40 -2.53 -14.39 -2.17
C GLY A 40 -1.61 -15.58 -1.93
N ALA A 41 -2.16 -16.79 -1.85
CA ALA A 41 -1.40 -18.02 -1.60
C ALA A 41 -0.44 -18.42 -2.75
N GLU A 42 -0.55 -17.76 -3.91
CA GLU A 42 0.17 -18.09 -5.14
C GLU A 42 1.60 -17.50 -5.16
N ARG A 43 2.58 -18.25 -5.70
CA ARG A 43 4.00 -17.88 -5.64
C ARG A 43 4.49 -16.98 -6.80
N ARG A 44 3.86 -16.98 -7.97
CA ARG A 44 4.27 -16.19 -9.15
C ARG A 44 3.07 -15.57 -9.85
N GLY A 45 3.18 -14.29 -10.21
CA GLY A 45 2.12 -13.55 -10.90
C GLY A 45 0.83 -13.39 -10.08
N ALA A 46 0.88 -13.74 -8.79
CA ALA A 46 -0.26 -13.72 -7.89
C ALA A 46 -0.91 -12.35 -7.87
N PRO A 47 -2.24 -12.27 -7.79
CA PRO A 47 -2.92 -11.04 -7.42
C PRO A 47 -2.35 -10.51 -6.12
N VAL A 48 -1.85 -9.28 -6.15
CA VAL A 48 -1.35 -8.56 -4.98
C VAL A 48 -2.33 -7.44 -4.70
N LYS A 49 -2.71 -7.33 -3.42
CA LYS A 49 -3.39 -6.15 -2.91
C LYS A 49 -2.42 -5.45 -1.96
N ALA A 50 -2.42 -4.14 -1.95
CA ALA A 50 -1.76 -3.37 -0.91
C ALA A 50 -2.70 -2.30 -0.41
N PHE A 51 -2.45 -1.81 0.80
CA PHE A 51 -3.33 -0.88 1.47
C PHE A 51 -2.51 0.28 2.00
N THR A 52 -3.05 1.48 1.87
CA THR A 52 -2.52 2.69 2.50
C THR A 52 -3.64 3.33 3.30
N ARG A 53 -3.38 3.62 4.57
CA ARG A 53 -4.29 4.34 5.47
C ARG A 53 -3.62 5.64 5.89
N ILE A 54 -4.36 6.73 5.84
CA ILE A 54 -3.91 8.07 6.22
C ILE A 54 -4.97 8.68 7.14
N ALA A 55 -4.56 9.16 8.29
CA ALA A 55 -5.38 9.89 9.25
C ALA A 55 -4.56 11.04 9.83
N ASP A 56 -5.25 12.07 10.31
CA ASP A 56 -4.63 13.22 10.97
C ASP A 56 -3.87 12.82 12.24
#